data_AF-A0A1H9UM01-F1
#
_entry.id   AF-A0A1H9UM01-F1
#
_cell.length_a   1.000
_cell.length_b   1.000
_cell.length_c   1.000
_cell.angle_alpha   90.00
_cell.angle_beta   90.00
_cell.angle_gamma   90.00
#
_symmetry.space_group_name_H-M   'P 1'
#
loop_
_entity.id
_entity.type
_entity.pdbx_description
1 polymer ?
#
loop_
_entity_poly.entity_id
_entity_poly.type
_entity_poly.pdbx_seq_one_letter_code
_entity_poly.pdbx_strand_id
1 'polypeptide(L)'
;MDFLLSILNWFSQNILQKPAFFVGILVLIGYILLKKPWYDVFAGFVKATVGYMILNVASAGLVSTFRPILAALNYRFNIGAAVIDPYFGLTAANNYITENFPKFVGTATTALLIGFFLNIFLVAQLTLLIQT
;
A
#
# COMPACT_ATOMS: atom_id res chain seq x y z
N MET A 1 25.21 -9.25 15.78
CA MET A 1 24.20 -8.34 15.21
C MET A 1 23.54 -8.92 13.98
N ASP A 2 24.25 -9.73 13.19
CA ASP A 2 23.74 -10.26 11.91
C ASP A 2 22.57 -11.24 12.07
N PHE A 3 22.53 -12.05 13.14
CA PHE A 3 21.42 -12.96 13.41
C PHE A 3 20.10 -12.21 13.66
N LEU A 4 20.15 -11.15 14.47
CA LEU A 4 18.98 -10.34 14.83
C LEU A 4 18.52 -9.51 13.62
N LEU A 5 19.46 -8.93 12.86
CA LEU A 5 19.18 -8.24 11.60
C LEU A 5 18.60 -9.19 10.54
N SER A 6 19.07 -10.44 10.48
CA SER A 6 18.53 -11.45 9.55
C SER A 6 17.08 -11.78 9.87
N ILE A 7 16.74 -12.00 11.15
CA ILE A 7 15.36 -12.24 11.60
C ILE A 7 14.46 -11.02 11.31
N LEU A 8 14.94 -9.82 11.63
CA LEU A 8 14.18 -8.58 11.37
C LEU A 8 13.96 -8.34 9.88
N ASN A 9 14.98 -8.57 9.05
CA ASN A 9 14.85 -8.46 7.60
C ASN A 9 13.89 -9.51 7.03
N TRP A 10 13.96 -10.75 7.52
CA TRP A 10 13.01 -11.80 7.15
C TRP A 10 11.57 -11.39 7.50
N PHE A 11 11.34 -10.91 8.72
CA PHE A 11 10.03 -10.43 9.15
C PHE A 11 9.55 -9.24 8.31
N SER A 12 10.44 -8.27 8.05
CA SER A 12 10.13 -7.10 7.25
C SER A 12 9.71 -7.49 5.83
N GLN A 13 10.49 -8.31 5.13
CA GLN A 13 10.24 -8.66 3.73
C GLN A 13 9.05 -9.60 3.54
N ASN A 14 8.81 -10.50 4.48
CA ASN A 14 7.77 -11.53 4.34
C ASN A 14 6.44 -11.13 4.97
N ILE A 15 6.44 -10.24 5.97
CA ILE A 15 5.24 -9.88 6.72
C ILE A 15 4.91 -8.39 6.55
N LEU A 16 5.82 -7.48 6.93
CA LEU A 16 5.50 -6.04 6.90
C LEU A 16 5.36 -5.47 5.49
N GLN A 17 6.23 -5.87 4.57
CA GLN A 17 6.24 -5.39 3.19
C GLN A 17 5.19 -6.10 2.32
N LYS A 18 4.57 -7.17 2.80
CA LYS A 18 3.47 -7.85 2.12
C LYS A 18 2.15 -7.19 2.54
N PRO A 19 1.46 -6.47 1.64
CA PRO A 19 0.29 -5.69 2.05
C PRO A 19 -0.84 -6.56 2.63
N ALA A 20 -1.00 -7.80 2.17
CA ALA A 20 -1.97 -8.76 2.70
C ALA A 20 -1.80 -8.97 4.21
N PHE A 21 -0.57 -9.26 4.64
CA PHE A 21 -0.24 -9.50 6.04
C PHE A 21 -0.22 -8.20 6.85
N PHE A 22 0.22 -7.09 6.26
CA PHE A 22 0.17 -5.78 6.91
C PHE A 22 -1.28 -5.40 7.29
N VAL A 23 -2.22 -5.52 6.36
CA VAL A 23 -3.65 -5.27 6.61
C VAL A 23 -4.22 -6.28 7.61
N GLY A 24 -3.84 -7.56 7.50
CA GLY A 24 -4.21 -8.58 8.47
C GLY A 24 -3.80 -8.22 9.90
N ILE A 25 -2.55 -7.83 10.11
CA ILE A 25 -2.02 -7.43 11.42
C ILE A 25 -2.73 -6.18 11.94
N LEU A 26 -3.05 -5.21 11.09
CA LEU A 26 -3.82 -4.03 11.48
C LEU A 26 -5.18 -4.42 12.06
N VAL A 27 -5.91 -5.33 11.39
CA VAL A 27 -7.20 -5.84 11.87
C VAL A 27 -7.04 -6.64 13.16
N LEU A 28 -6.01 -7.47 13.27
CA LEU A 28 -5.70 -8.25 14.47
C LEU A 28 -5.47 -7.33 15.68
N ILE A 29 -4.60 -6.33 15.53
CA ILE A 29 -4.32 -5.33 16.57
C ILE A 29 -5.59 -4.56 16.92
N GLY A 30 -6.35 -4.12 15.91
CA GLY A 30 -7.62 -3.42 16.12
C GLY A 30 -8.62 -4.23 16.94
N TYR A 31 -8.80 -5.52 16.62
CA TYR A 31 -9.75 -6.38 17.34
C TYR A 31 -9.30 -6.72 18.76
N ILE A 32 -7.98 -6.85 18.99
CA ILE A 32 -7.41 -6.98 20.34
C ILE A 32 -7.68 -5.71 21.16
N LEU A 33 -7.45 -4.53 20.57
CA LEU A 33 -7.71 -3.24 21.24
C LEU A 33 -9.20 -3.06 21.56
N LEU A 34 -10.09 -3.56 20.70
CA LEU A 34 -11.54 -3.62 20.93
C LEU A 34 -11.97 -4.72 21.91
N LYS A 35 -11.04 -5.50 22.46
CA LYS A 35 -11.28 -6.61 23.40
C LYS A 35 -12.28 -7.65 22.86
N LYS A 36 -12.23 -7.92 21.56
CA LYS A 36 -13.05 -8.96 20.92
C LYS A 36 -12.59 -10.36 21.39
N PRO A 37 -13.49 -11.36 21.40
CA PRO A 37 -13.11 -12.73 21.75
C PRO A 37 -12.08 -13.28 20.74
N TRP A 38 -11.22 -14.20 21.19
CA TRP A 38 -10.04 -14.64 20.42
C TRP A 38 -10.38 -15.23 19.05
N TYR A 39 -11.52 -15.93 18.95
CA TYR A 39 -11.99 -16.48 17.68
C TYR A 39 -12.35 -15.39 16.67
N ASP A 40 -12.89 -14.25 17.12
CA ASP A 40 -13.21 -13.10 16.25
C ASP A 40 -11.93 -12.39 15.81
N VAL A 41 -10.95 -12.26 16.70
CA VAL A 41 -9.63 -11.70 16.39
C VAL A 41 -8.95 -12.49 15.26
N PHE A 42 -8.88 -13.81 15.40
CA PHE A 42 -8.27 -14.67 14.39
C PHE A 42 -9.10 -14.70 13.09
N ALA A 43 -10.42 -14.80 13.17
CA ALA A 43 -11.29 -14.76 12.00
C ALA A 43 -11.17 -13.41 11.26
N GLY A 44 -11.04 -12.30 11.98
CA GLY A 44 -10.81 -10.97 11.43
C GLY A 44 -9.49 -10.88 10.67
N PHE A 45 -8.40 -11.38 11.26
CA PHE A 45 -7.09 -11.47 10.60
C PHE A 45 -7.15 -12.24 9.28
N VAL A 46 -7.77 -13.44 9.30
CA VAL A 46 -7.89 -14.28 8.11
C VAL A 46 -8.74 -13.59 7.03
N LYS A 47 -9.90 -13.05 7.41
CA LYS A 47 -10.79 -12.34 6.48
C LYS A 47 -10.10 -11.15 5.82
N ALA A 48 -9.35 -10.36 6.59
CA ALA A 48 -8.63 -9.21 6.08
C ALA A 48 -7.51 -9.61 5.10
N THR A 49 -6.72 -10.63 5.47
CA THR A 49 -5.64 -11.14 4.63
C THR A 49 -6.18 -11.73 3.32
N VAL A 50 -7.17 -12.62 3.41
CA VAL A 50 -7.80 -13.25 2.24
C VAL A 50 -8.52 -12.23 1.37
N GLY A 51 -9.22 -11.25 1.98
CA GLY A 51 -9.89 -10.18 1.26
C GLY A 51 -8.92 -9.37 0.40
N TYR A 52 -7.75 -9.02 0.93
CA TYR A 52 -6.70 -8.38 0.14
C TYR A 52 -6.17 -9.30 -0.98
N MET A 53 -5.97 -10.59 -0.71
CA MET A 53 -5.50 -11.53 -1.73
C MET A 53 -6.49 -11.66 -2.90
N ILE A 54 -7.80 -11.70 -2.62
CA ILE A 54 -8.85 -11.70 -3.64
C ILE A 54 -8.79 -10.42 -4.47
N LEU A 55 -8.70 -9.26 -3.81
CA LEU A 55 -8.58 -7.97 -4.48
C LEU A 55 -7.36 -7.96 -5.41
N ASN A 56 -6.20 -8.41 -4.94
CA ASN A 56 -4.97 -8.43 -5.73
C ASN A 56 -5.09 -9.32 -6.98
N VAL A 57 -5.68 -10.52 -6.86
CA VAL A 57 -5.92 -11.41 -8.00
C VAL A 57 -6.89 -10.77 -9.00
N ALA A 58 -7.98 -10.17 -8.51
CA ALA A 58 -8.97 -9.51 -9.37
C ALA A 58 -8.37 -8.31 -10.11
N SER A 59 -7.63 -7.44 -9.41
CA SER A 59 -6.95 -6.28 -10.02
C SER A 59 -5.90 -6.70 -11.04
N ALA A 60 -5.10 -7.75 -10.74
CA ALA A 60 -4.12 -8.27 -11.68
C ALA A 60 -4.79 -8.84 -12.95
N GLY A 61 -5.87 -9.59 -12.79
CA GLY A 61 -6.68 -10.10 -13.90
C GLY A 61 -7.22 -8.98 -14.80
N LEU A 62 -7.81 -7.94 -14.19
CA LEU A 62 -8.30 -6.76 -14.89
C LEU A 62 -7.18 -6.07 -15.68
N VAL A 63 -6.06 -5.76 -15.03
CA VAL A 63 -4.93 -5.07 -15.65
C VAL A 63 -4.35 -5.90 -16.81
N SER A 64 -4.18 -7.21 -16.63
CA SER A 64 -3.65 -8.10 -17.68
C SER A 64 -4.56 -8.20 -18.91
N THR A 65 -5.88 -8.06 -18.72
CA THR A 65 -6.88 -8.14 -19.79
C THR A 65 -7.06 -6.80 -20.50
N PHE A 66 -7.14 -5.70 -19.74
CA PHE A 66 -7.45 -4.38 -20.29
C PHE A 66 -6.23 -3.64 -20.85
N ARG A 67 -5.01 -3.85 -20.33
CA ARG A 67 -3.80 -3.19 -20.87
C ARG A 67 -3.57 -3.47 -22.36
N PRO A 68 -3.65 -4.72 -22.87
CA PRO A 68 -3.50 -4.99 -24.30
C PRO A 68 -4.59 -4.34 -25.15
N ILE A 69 -5.83 -4.30 -24.63
CA ILE A 69 -6.96 -3.65 -25.31
C ILE A 69 -6.68 -2.16 -25.46
N LEU A 70 -6.28 -1.47 -24.39
CA LEU A 70 -5.92 -0.05 -24.42
C LEU A 70 -4.77 0.23 -25.38
N ALA A 71 -3.74 -0.62 -25.41
CA ALA A 71 -2.62 -0.51 -26.35
C ALA A 71 -3.08 -0.67 -27.81
N ALA A 72 -3.97 -1.62 -28.09
CA ALA A 72 -4.51 -1.84 -29.43
C ALA A 72 -5.39 -0.66 -29.91
N LEU A 73 -6.21 -0.09 -29.03
CA LEU A 73 -6.98 1.12 -29.34
C LEU A 73 -6.07 2.31 -29.62
N ASN A 74 -5.02 2.49 -28.81
CA ASN A 74 -4.04 3.55 -29.00
C ASN A 74 -3.37 3.44 -30.39
N TYR A 75 -2.91 2.24 -30.76
CA TYR A 75 -2.30 1.97 -32.06
C TYR A 75 -3.26 2.22 -33.24
N ARG A 76 -4.52 1.80 -33.13
CA ARG A 76 -5.49 1.93 -34.24
C ARG A 76 -5.99 3.35 -34.46
N PHE A 77 -6.19 4.11 -33.38
CA PHE A 77 -6.79 5.45 -33.44
C PHE A 77 -5.78 6.58 -33.24
N ASN A 78 -4.49 6.25 -33.13
CA ASN A 78 -3.39 7.18 -32.94
C ASN A 78 -3.66 8.18 -31.81
N ILE A 79 -4.30 7.70 -30.75
CA ILE A 79 -4.71 8.52 -29.61
C ILE A 79 -3.41 9.00 -28.97
N GLY A 80 -3.07 10.28 -29.12
CA GLY A 80 -1.88 10.91 -28.53
C GLY A 80 -1.96 11.03 -27.01
N ALA A 81 -2.50 10.02 -26.34
CA ALA A 81 -2.55 9.91 -24.91
C ALA A 81 -1.16 9.48 -24.44
N ALA A 82 -0.47 10.39 -23.77
CA ALA A 82 0.53 9.99 -22.78
C ALA A 82 -0.11 8.86 -21.95
N VAL A 83 0.55 7.71 -21.89
CA VAL A 83 0.00 6.51 -21.23
C VAL A 83 -0.33 6.89 -19.79
N ILE A 84 -1.62 7.10 -19.47
CA ILE A 84 -2.09 7.36 -18.10
C ILE A 84 -2.12 6.01 -17.37
N ASP A 85 -1.03 5.26 -17.45
CA ASP A 85 -0.77 4.09 -16.63
C ASP A 85 0.13 4.56 -15.48
N PRO A 86 -0.35 4.46 -14.23
CA PRO A 86 0.40 4.95 -13.09
C PRO A 86 1.76 4.25 -12.93
N TYR A 87 1.94 3.02 -13.45
CA TYR A 87 3.22 2.30 -13.38
C TYR A 87 4.20 2.72 -14.48
N PHE A 88 3.69 3.08 -15.66
CA PHE A 88 4.52 3.61 -16.74
C PHE A 88 5.12 4.97 -16.35
N GLY A 89 4.27 5.89 -15.86
CA GLY A 89 4.72 7.18 -15.35
C GLY A 89 5.62 7.05 -14.12
N LEU A 90 5.35 6.10 -13.22
CA LEU A 90 6.17 5.88 -12.02
C LEU A 90 7.60 5.45 -12.35
N THR A 91 7.80 4.58 -13.33
CA THR A 91 9.16 4.12 -13.70
C THR A 91 9.96 5.25 -14.33
N ALA A 92 9.36 6.00 -15.26
CA ALA A 92 9.99 7.17 -15.88
C ALA A 92 10.32 8.25 -14.84
N ALA A 93 9.38 8.53 -13.92
CA ALA A 93 9.58 9.47 -12.84
C ALA A 93 10.68 9.03 -11.87
N ASN A 94 10.69 7.76 -11.45
CA ASN A 94 11.70 7.23 -10.54
C ASN A 94 13.11 7.30 -11.13
N ASN A 95 13.27 6.97 -12.42
CA ASN A 95 14.56 7.07 -13.11
C ASN A 95 15.04 8.52 -13.16
N TYR A 96 14.15 9.44 -13.59
CA TYR A 96 14.46 10.87 -13.66
C TYR A 96 14.82 11.46 -12.28
N ILE A 97 14.07 11.11 -11.24
CA ILE A 97 14.29 11.55 -9.86
C ILE A 97 15.61 10.98 -9.33
N THR A 98 15.93 9.73 -9.60
CA THR A 98 17.16 9.09 -9.10
C THR A 98 18.40 9.75 -9.73
N GLU A 99 18.36 10.08 -11.02
CA GLU A 99 19.46 10.72 -11.73
C GLU A 99 19.65 12.19 -11.36
N ASN A 100 18.56 12.96 -11.25
CA ASN A 100 18.63 14.42 -11.09
C ASN A 100 18.45 14.89 -9.65
N PHE A 101 17.80 14.09 -8.80
CA PHE A 101 17.43 14.45 -7.42
C PHE A 101 17.57 13.26 -6.45
N PRO A 102 18.77 12.70 -6.23
CA PRO A 102 18.96 11.46 -5.46
C PRO A 102 18.48 11.54 -4.00
N LYS A 103 18.40 12.76 -3.43
CA LYS A 103 17.87 12.98 -2.06
C LYS A 103 16.34 13.08 -2.00
N PHE A 104 15.67 13.27 -3.14
CA PHE A 104 14.22 13.53 -3.18
C PHE A 104 13.41 12.39 -2.59
N VAL A 105 13.76 11.13 -2.87
CA VAL A 105 13.03 9.96 -2.36
C VAL A 105 13.01 9.95 -0.82
N GLY A 106 14.15 10.25 -0.19
CA GLY A 106 14.25 10.37 1.26
C GLY A 106 13.43 11.53 1.83
N THR A 107 13.47 12.69 1.18
CA THR A 107 12.65 13.85 1.57
C THR A 107 11.16 13.57 1.41
N ALA A 108 10.75 12.96 0.31
CA ALA A 108 9.36 12.60 0.03
C ALA A 108 8.83 11.58 1.04
N THR A 109 9.65 10.59 1.41
CA THR A 109 9.30 9.60 2.43
C THR A 109 9.16 10.28 3.81
N THR A 110 10.03 11.22 4.13
CA THR A 110 9.94 12.00 5.39
C THR A 110 8.69 12.87 5.41
N ALA A 111 8.36 13.54 4.30
CA ALA A 111 7.14 14.33 4.17
C ALA A 111 5.88 13.45 4.31
N LEU A 112 5.89 12.25 3.72
CA LEU A 112 4.81 11.27 3.86
C LEU A 112 4.63 10.84 5.33
N LEU A 113 5.72 10.57 6.05
CA LEU A 113 5.68 10.22 7.47
C LEU A 113 5.11 11.36 8.32
N ILE A 114 5.54 12.60 8.09
CA ILE A 114 5.00 13.78 8.78
C ILE A 114 3.50 13.91 8.48
N GLY A 115 3.10 13.82 7.20
CA GLY A 115 1.70 13.86 6.78
C GLY A 115 0.86 12.77 7.42
N PHE A 116 1.40 11.56 7.58
CA PHE A 116 0.73 10.45 8.24
C PHE A 116 0.47 10.73 9.74
N PHE A 117 1.46 11.25 10.47
CA PHE A 117 1.27 11.61 11.88
C PHE A 117 0.29 12.77 12.06
N LEU A 118 0.37 13.78 11.19
CA LEU A 118 -0.61 14.87 11.17
C LEU A 118 -2.02 14.35 10.88
N ASN A 119 -2.18 13.38 9.99
CA ASN A 119 -3.48 12.77 9.71
C ASN A 119 -4.05 12.09 10.96
N ILE A 120 -3.26 11.27 11.66
CA ILE A 120 -3.70 10.62 12.91
C ILE A 120 -4.08 11.67 13.96
N PHE A 121 -3.25 12.70 14.14
CA PHE A 121 -3.51 13.77 15.10
C PHE A 121 -4.82 14.52 14.80
N LEU A 122 -5.05 14.89 13.54
CA LEU A 122 -6.27 15.58 13.10
C LEU A 122 -7.52 14.72 13.30
N VAL A 123 -7.46 13.42 12.97
CA VAL A 123 -8.57 12.49 13.18
C VAL A 123 -8.87 12.32 14.66
N ALA A 124 -7.84 12.20 15.51
CA ALA A 124 -8.02 12.10 16.96
C ALA A 124 -8.68 13.37 17.52
N GLN A 125 -8.20 14.56 17.14
CA GLN A 125 -8.75 15.83 17.59
C GLN A 125 -10.20 16.03 17.12
N LEU A 126 -10.50 15.71 15.86
CA LEU A 126 -11.85 15.81 15.31
C LEU A 126 -12.82 14.86 16.03
N THR A 127 -12.38 13.64 16.33
CA THR A 127 -13.20 12.66 17.05
C THR A 127 -13.55 13.13 18.46
N LEU A 128 -12.62 13.78 19.16
CA LEU A 128 -12.86 14.34 20.49
C LEU A 128 -13.88 15.49 20.48
N LEU A 129 -13.86 16.34 19.44
CA LEU A 129 -14.80 17.47 19.30
C LEU A 129 -16.23 17.03 18.96
N ILE A 130 -16.43 15.86 18.36
CA ILE A 130 -17.76 15.32 18.01
C ILE A 130 -18.41 14.63 19.22
N GLN A 131 -17.63 14.21 20.22
CA GLN A 131 -18.12 13.52 21.41
C GLN A 131 -18.45 14.47 22.59
N THR A 132 -18.20 15.77 22.44
CA THR A 132 -18.59 16.84 23.39
C THR A 132 -19.87 17.53 22.94
#